data_AF-A0A919VYW2-F1
#
_entry.id   AF-A0A919VYW2-F1
#
_cell.length_a   1.000
_cell.length_b   1.000
_cell.length_c   1.000
_cell.angle_alpha   90.00
_cell.angle_beta   90.00
_cell.angle_gamma   90.00
#
_symmetry.space_group_name_H-M   'P 1'
#
loop_
_entity.id
_entity.type
_entity.pdbx_description
1 polymer ?
#
loop_
_entity_poly.entity_id
_entity_poly.type
_entity_poly.pdbx_seq_one_letter_code
_entity_poly.pdbx_strand_id
1 'polypeptide(L)'
;MPRFLRDPDHGPLPGLLLLLTLTTGMVDAVTIIRLGKVFTANMTGNTVFIGLAAAGVPGFALWGSLLSLSCFALGVALGGLVARRAANRAHMLRNTTACQVLLLLAATLLSLTSVTHYLLLALCALTFGIQNAAVNVLEVPDLTTSVLTRTLTALIVNAHHAPAPVTLRRLLSVLCIFTGTLIGALLVLHTSVAATLTTAAITQTAVTILVTLSNRRPANWQRVS
;
A
#
# COMPACT_ATOMS: atom_id res chain seq x y z
N MET A 1 4.67 -7.25 -22.98
CA MET A 1 4.12 -7.20 -21.61
C MET A 1 2.76 -7.89 -21.66
N PRO A 2 2.50 -8.92 -20.85
CA PRO A 2 1.30 -9.74 -21.01
C PRO A 2 0.01 -8.96 -20.69
N ARG A 3 -1.09 -9.31 -21.38
CA ARG A 3 -2.41 -8.63 -21.40
C ARG A 3 -3.09 -8.46 -20.04
N PHE A 4 -2.59 -9.07 -18.97
CA PHE A 4 -3.15 -8.93 -17.62
C PHE A 4 -2.60 -7.73 -16.84
N LEU A 5 -1.37 -7.27 -17.15
CA LEU A 5 -0.78 -6.06 -16.54
C LEU A 5 -1.29 -4.78 -17.21
N ARG A 6 -1.79 -4.91 -18.44
CA ARG A 6 -2.39 -3.82 -19.22
C ARG A 6 -3.85 -4.11 -19.49
N ASP A 7 -4.71 -3.50 -18.71
CA ASP A 7 -6.15 -3.55 -18.93
C ASP A 7 -6.53 -2.63 -20.11
N PRO A 8 -7.51 -2.98 -20.95
CA PRO A 8 -7.95 -2.16 -22.08
C PRO A 8 -8.38 -0.75 -21.66
N ASP A 9 -9.02 -0.64 -20.49
CA ASP A 9 -9.63 0.60 -20.00
C ASP A 9 -8.70 1.32 -19.01
N HIS A 10 -7.95 0.56 -18.20
CA HIS A 10 -7.09 1.12 -17.14
C HIS A 10 -5.59 1.11 -17.45
N GLY A 11 -5.17 0.65 -18.63
CA GLY A 11 -3.77 0.64 -19.03
C GLY A 11 -2.88 -0.11 -18.02
N PRO A 12 -1.69 0.40 -17.66
CA PRO A 12 -0.75 -0.30 -16.77
C PRO A 12 -1.17 -0.30 -15.29
N LEU A 13 -2.24 0.41 -14.91
CA LEU A 13 -2.61 0.64 -13.51
C LEU A 13 -2.76 -0.66 -12.70
N PRO A 14 -3.43 -1.72 -13.17
CA PRO A 14 -3.61 -2.93 -12.37
C PRO A 14 -2.28 -3.59 -11.99
N GLY A 15 -1.33 -3.68 -12.92
CA GLY A 15 0.00 -4.22 -12.64
C GLY A 15 0.78 -3.39 -11.62
N LEU A 16 0.66 -2.06 -11.69
CA LEU A 16 1.31 -1.15 -10.74
C LEU A 16 0.69 -1.27 -9.34
N LEU A 17 -0.63 -1.41 -9.25
CA LEU A 17 -1.34 -1.60 -7.99
C LEU A 17 -0.98 -2.93 -7.31
N LEU A 18 -0.69 -3.99 -8.08
CA LEU A 18 -0.17 -5.24 -7.53
C LEU A 18 1.21 -5.05 -6.88
N LEU A 19 2.10 -4.29 -7.50
CA LEU A 19 3.41 -3.96 -6.92
C LEU A 19 3.28 -3.10 -5.66
N LEU A 20 2.35 -2.13 -5.64
CA LEU A 20 2.04 -1.36 -4.43
C LEU A 20 1.48 -2.24 -3.32
N THR A 21 0.68 -3.25 -3.66
CA THR A 21 0.13 -4.23 -2.72
C THR A 21 1.24 -5.11 -2.11
N LEU A 22 2.21 -5.53 -2.93
CA LEU A 22 3.41 -6.24 -2.46
C LEU A 22 4.18 -5.39 -1.43
N THR A 23 4.43 -4.11 -1.74
CA THR A 23 5.09 -3.15 -0.82
C THR A 23 4.33 -2.98 0.48
N THR A 24 3.00 -2.94 0.40
CA THR A 24 2.12 -2.84 1.56
C THR A 24 2.33 -4.01 2.52
N GLY A 25 2.32 -5.25 2.00
CA GLY A 25 2.58 -6.44 2.81
C GLY A 25 3.98 -6.44 3.44
N MET A 26 5.01 -6.04 2.68
CA MET A 26 6.39 -5.97 3.20
C MET A 26 6.52 -5.06 4.41
N VAL A 27 5.92 -3.86 4.37
CA VAL A 27 6.02 -2.89 5.46
C VAL A 27 5.11 -3.27 6.64
N ASP A 28 3.92 -3.81 6.40
CA ASP A 28 3.07 -4.32 7.49
C ASP A 28 3.77 -5.46 8.25
N ALA A 29 4.58 -6.30 7.60
CA ALA A 29 5.40 -7.29 8.31
C ALA A 29 6.40 -6.64 9.28
N VAL A 30 7.07 -5.55 8.88
CA VAL A 30 7.96 -4.77 9.75
C VAL A 30 7.20 -4.26 10.96
N THR A 31 6.04 -3.65 10.76
CA THR A 31 5.32 -2.96 11.82
C THR A 31 4.71 -3.94 12.81
N ILE A 32 4.26 -5.09 12.32
CA ILE A 32 3.74 -6.16 13.17
C ILE A 32 4.85 -6.80 14.01
N ILE A 33 5.99 -7.12 13.38
CA ILE A 33 7.07 -7.87 14.06
C ILE A 33 7.90 -6.96 14.99
N ARG A 34 8.15 -5.70 14.60
CA ARG A 34 9.13 -4.83 15.28
C ARG A 34 8.57 -3.52 15.83
N LEU A 35 7.44 -3.02 15.34
CA LEU A 35 6.93 -1.68 15.69
C LEU A 35 5.59 -1.74 16.46
N GLY A 36 5.47 -2.70 17.38
CA GLY A 36 4.37 -2.72 18.35
C GLY A 36 3.12 -3.48 17.91
N LYS A 37 3.21 -4.40 16.93
CA LYS A 37 2.08 -5.23 16.48
C LYS A 37 0.91 -4.41 15.91
N VAL A 38 1.22 -3.36 15.16
CA VAL A 38 0.24 -2.43 14.57
C VAL A 38 0.32 -2.51 13.04
N PHE A 39 -0.82 -2.33 12.36
CA PHE A 39 -0.85 -2.23 10.89
C PHE A 39 -0.57 -0.79 10.44
N THR A 40 -0.02 -0.62 9.25
CA THR A 40 0.16 0.71 8.63
C THR A 40 -0.77 0.95 7.45
N ALA A 41 -1.32 -0.11 6.85
CA ALA A 41 -2.31 0.00 5.80
C ALA A 41 -3.71 -0.53 6.18
N ASN A 42 -3.82 -1.43 7.17
CA ASN A 42 -5.08 -2.05 7.57
C ASN A 42 -5.72 -1.38 8.79
N MET A 43 -6.36 -0.22 8.59
CA MET A 43 -6.95 0.58 9.68
C MET A 43 -8.14 -0.07 10.38
N THR A 44 -8.87 -0.98 9.73
CA THR A 44 -9.93 -1.77 10.38
C THR A 44 -9.36 -2.62 11.52
N GLY A 45 -8.19 -3.26 11.30
CA GLY A 45 -7.51 -4.04 12.33
C GLY A 45 -7.05 -3.15 13.49
N ASN A 46 -6.49 -1.97 13.18
CA ASN A 46 -6.09 -1.01 14.22
C ASN A 46 -7.29 -0.52 15.04
N THR A 47 -8.46 -0.34 14.44
CA THR A 47 -9.68 0.06 15.16
C THR A 47 -10.10 -1.03 16.15
N VAL A 48 -10.02 -2.30 15.76
CA VAL A 48 -10.25 -3.44 16.66
C VAL A 48 -9.20 -3.48 17.78
N PHE A 49 -7.91 -3.27 17.46
CA PHE A 49 -6.83 -3.23 18.46
C PHE A 49 -7.01 -2.10 19.48
N ILE A 50 -7.48 -0.93 19.05
CA ILE A 50 -7.84 0.18 19.94
C ILE A 50 -8.97 -0.24 20.89
N GLY A 51 -10.04 -0.85 20.36
CA GLY A 51 -11.16 -1.32 21.18
C GLY A 51 -10.74 -2.36 22.23
N LEU A 52 -9.94 -3.35 21.83
CA LEU A 52 -9.40 -4.37 22.74
C LEU A 52 -8.49 -3.78 23.81
N ALA A 53 -7.60 -2.86 23.43
CA ALA A 53 -6.71 -2.20 24.38
C ALA A 53 -7.48 -1.28 25.35
N ALA A 54 -8.50 -0.56 24.86
CA ALA A 54 -9.37 0.27 25.69
C ALA A 54 -10.20 -0.56 26.68
N ALA A 55 -10.55 -1.80 26.33
CA ALA A 55 -11.20 -2.76 27.22
C ALA A 55 -10.24 -3.42 28.24
N GLY A 56 -8.95 -3.08 28.21
CA GLY A 56 -7.95 -3.62 29.13
C GLY A 56 -7.38 -4.99 28.73
N VAL A 57 -7.60 -5.46 27.49
CA VAL A 57 -7.03 -6.72 27.02
C VAL A 57 -5.50 -6.56 26.85
N PRO A 58 -4.68 -7.41 27.48
CA PRO A 58 -3.23 -7.29 27.40
C PRO A 58 -2.70 -7.63 25.99
N GLY A 59 -1.55 -7.06 25.63
CA GLY A 59 -0.83 -7.38 24.40
C GLY A 59 -1.17 -6.53 23.16
N PHE A 60 -2.07 -5.54 23.29
CA PHE A 60 -2.44 -4.60 22.22
C PHE A 60 -1.84 -3.21 22.46
N ALA A 61 -1.27 -2.61 21.41
CA ALA A 61 -0.59 -1.31 21.50
C ALA A 61 -1.54 -0.13 21.22
N LEU A 62 -2.27 0.33 22.25
CA LEU A 62 -3.24 1.44 22.13
C LEU A 62 -2.66 2.67 21.44
N TRP A 63 -1.54 3.20 21.96
CA TRP A 63 -0.91 4.41 21.43
C TRP A 63 -0.36 4.21 20.03
N GLY A 64 0.20 3.03 19.73
CA GLY A 64 0.67 2.70 18.39
C GLY A 64 -0.47 2.66 17.37
N SER A 65 -1.59 2.03 17.71
CA SER A 65 -2.77 1.96 16.84
C SER A 65 -3.44 3.32 16.63
N LEU A 66 -3.54 4.15 17.68
CA LEU A 66 -4.03 5.53 17.57
C LEU A 66 -3.11 6.40 16.69
N LEU A 67 -1.79 6.29 16.89
CA LEU A 67 -0.81 7.01 16.08
C LEU A 67 -0.89 6.59 14.61
N SER A 68 -0.91 5.28 14.35
CA SER A 68 -1.02 4.75 12.98
C SER A 68 -2.31 5.24 12.30
N LEU A 69 -3.45 5.17 12.99
CA LEU A 69 -4.73 5.66 12.47
C LEU A 69 -4.69 7.15 12.15
N SER A 70 -4.13 7.96 13.05
CA SER A 70 -4.04 9.42 12.89
C SER A 70 -3.11 9.82 11.74
N CYS A 71 -1.93 9.20 11.66
CA CYS A 71 -0.97 9.45 10.58
C CYS A 71 -1.48 8.93 9.24
N PHE A 72 -2.17 7.80 9.21
CA PHE A 72 -2.85 7.31 8.01
C PHE A 72 -3.92 8.29 7.53
N ALA A 73 -4.78 8.77 8.43
CA ALA A 73 -5.82 9.75 8.11
C ALA A 73 -5.22 11.06 7.57
N LEU A 74 -4.14 11.55 8.18
CA LEU A 74 -3.37 12.69 7.67
C LEU A 74 -2.82 12.40 6.27
N GLY A 75 -2.27 11.20 6.06
CA GLY A 75 -1.76 10.76 4.76
C GLY A 75 -2.85 10.73 3.70
N VAL A 76 -4.07 10.27 4.03
CA VAL A 76 -5.22 10.30 3.13
C VAL A 76 -5.57 11.75 2.77
N ALA A 77 -5.60 12.67 3.74
CA ALA A 77 -5.90 14.08 3.50
C ALA A 77 -4.86 14.73 2.57
N LEU A 78 -3.57 14.49 2.81
CA LEU A 78 -2.47 14.97 1.98
C LEU A 78 -2.49 14.33 0.58
N GLY A 79 -2.73 13.02 0.48
CA GLY A 79 -2.88 12.31 -0.78
C GLY A 79 -4.05 12.83 -1.62
N GLY A 80 -5.18 13.16 -0.97
CA GLY A 80 -6.32 13.82 -1.62
C GLY A 80 -5.98 15.22 -2.15
N LEU A 81 -5.14 15.98 -1.45
CA LEU A 81 -4.63 17.28 -1.93
C LEU A 81 -3.71 17.13 -3.16
N VAL A 82 -2.89 16.07 -3.21
CA VAL A 82 -2.05 15.73 -4.37
C VAL A 82 -2.92 15.33 -5.55
N ALA A 83 -3.94 14.50 -5.31
CA ALA A 83 -4.90 14.06 -6.33
C ALA A 83 -5.64 15.23 -6.98
N ARG A 84 -6.16 16.16 -6.17
CA ARG A 84 -6.89 17.35 -6.68
C ARG A 84 -6.06 18.27 -7.56
N ARG A 85 -4.73 18.31 -7.37
CA ARG A 85 -3.81 19.16 -8.14
C ARG A 85 -3.22 18.47 -9.36
N ALA A 86 -3.44 17.17 -9.52
CA ALA A 86 -2.87 16.43 -10.63
C ALA A 86 -3.66 16.66 -11.92
N ALA A 87 -2.95 16.99 -12.99
CA ALA A 87 -3.56 17.22 -14.30
C ALA A 87 -4.24 15.97 -14.90
N ASN A 88 -3.78 14.77 -14.52
CA ASN A 88 -4.30 13.50 -15.00
C ASN A 88 -3.97 12.37 -14.01
N ARG A 89 -4.63 11.21 -14.15
CA ARG A 89 -4.49 10.05 -13.25
C ARG A 89 -3.04 9.55 -13.14
N ALA A 90 -2.28 9.73 -14.20
CA ALA A 90 -0.92 9.24 -14.32
C ALA A 90 0.11 10.17 -13.64
N HIS A 91 -0.11 11.48 -13.69
CA HIS A 91 0.62 12.48 -12.90
C HIS A 91 0.32 12.34 -11.41
N MET A 92 -0.95 12.07 -11.07
CA MET A 92 -1.34 11.79 -9.69
C MET A 92 -0.57 10.59 -9.13
N LEU A 93 -0.60 9.46 -9.83
CA LEU A 93 0.07 8.25 -9.39
C LEU A 93 1.59 8.45 -9.29
N ARG A 94 2.21 9.15 -10.27
CA ARG A 94 3.64 9.46 -10.23
C ARG A 94 4.01 10.29 -9.00
N ASN A 95 3.27 11.37 -8.74
CA ASN A 95 3.55 12.27 -7.63
C ASN A 95 3.35 11.55 -6.29
N THR A 96 2.27 10.75 -6.18
CA THR A 96 1.99 9.89 -5.03
C THR A 96 3.16 8.93 -4.78
N THR A 97 3.57 8.17 -5.79
CA THR A 97 4.61 7.16 -5.62
C THR A 97 5.97 7.79 -5.33
N ALA A 98 6.27 8.96 -5.90
CA ALA A 98 7.46 9.74 -5.57
C ALA A 98 7.48 10.18 -4.09
N CYS A 99 6.37 10.71 -3.57
CA CYS A 99 6.24 11.04 -2.15
C CYS A 99 6.45 9.80 -1.27
N GLN A 100 5.88 8.65 -1.64
CA GLN A 100 6.07 7.40 -0.91
C GLN A 100 7.54 6.93 -0.92
N VAL A 101 8.26 7.07 -2.03
CA VAL A 101 9.71 6.76 -2.07
C VAL A 101 10.45 7.60 -1.03
N LEU A 102 10.20 8.92 -0.99
CA LEU A 102 10.87 9.81 -0.04
C LEU A 102 10.58 9.42 1.42
N LEU A 103 9.32 9.13 1.75
CA LEU A 103 8.93 8.72 3.10
C LEU A 103 9.54 7.36 3.50
N LEU A 104 9.57 6.39 2.59
CA LEU A 104 10.18 5.08 2.85
C LEU A 104 11.70 5.18 2.97
N LEU A 105 12.36 6.02 2.17
CA LEU A 105 13.80 6.28 2.31
C LEU A 105 14.11 6.96 3.65
N ALA A 106 13.31 7.95 4.05
CA ALA A 106 13.45 8.57 5.36
C ALA A 106 13.27 7.54 6.49
N ALA A 107 12.24 6.68 6.40
CA ALA A 107 12.03 5.60 7.37
C ALA A 107 13.21 4.61 7.39
N THR A 108 13.76 4.23 6.23
CA THR A 108 14.96 3.39 6.13
C THR A 108 16.15 4.02 6.84
N LEU A 109 16.47 5.28 6.54
CA LEU A 109 17.60 5.98 7.16
C LEU A 109 17.42 6.10 8.67
N LEU A 110 16.21 6.46 9.12
CA LEU A 110 15.89 6.55 10.54
C LEU A 110 15.97 5.19 11.22
N SER A 111 15.61 4.10 10.55
CA SER A 111 15.69 2.75 11.13
C SER A 111 17.12 2.28 11.44
N LEU A 112 18.14 2.96 10.89
CA LEU A 112 19.56 2.73 11.19
C LEU A 112 20.04 3.50 12.43
N THR A 113 19.19 4.34 13.00
CA THR A 113 19.49 5.19 14.16
C THR A 113 18.70 4.73 15.39
N SER A 114 18.97 5.34 16.55
CA SER A 114 18.26 5.06 17.81
C SER A 114 16.89 5.75 17.93
N VAL A 115 16.27 6.16 16.81
CA VAL A 115 14.94 6.80 16.86
C VAL A 115 13.84 5.86 17.31
N THR A 116 12.76 6.44 17.82
CA THR A 116 11.63 5.68 18.36
C THR A 116 10.89 4.92 17.25
N HIS A 117 10.45 3.71 17.57
CA HIS A 117 9.62 2.91 16.66
C HIS A 117 8.31 3.63 16.26
N TYR A 118 7.82 4.55 17.10
CA TYR A 118 6.66 5.39 16.81
C TYR A 118 6.88 6.32 15.61
N LEU A 119 8.08 6.89 15.44
CA LEU A 119 8.36 7.74 14.29
C LEU A 119 8.38 6.93 12.99
N LEU A 120 8.97 5.74 13.01
CA LEU A 120 8.95 4.80 11.87
C LEU A 120 7.51 4.41 11.53
N LEU A 121 6.71 4.07 12.55
CA LEU A 121 5.29 3.74 12.39
C LEU A 121 4.51 4.90 11.77
N ALA A 122 4.72 6.13 12.24
CA ALA A 122 4.07 7.33 11.73
C ALA A 122 4.40 7.57 10.25
N LEU A 123 5.67 7.46 9.85
CA LEU A 123 6.09 7.62 8.45
C LEU A 123 5.51 6.55 7.53
N CYS A 124 5.48 5.29 7.98
CA CYS A 124 4.89 4.19 7.22
C CYS A 124 3.37 4.35 7.09
N ALA A 125 2.67 4.70 8.17
CA ALA A 125 1.23 4.95 8.15
C ALA A 125 0.86 6.14 7.23
N LEU A 126 1.64 7.22 7.28
CA LEU A 126 1.48 8.37 6.37
C LEU A 126 1.64 7.95 4.91
N THR A 127 2.66 7.14 4.62
CA THR A 127 2.95 6.59 3.28
C THR A 127 1.74 5.84 2.71
N PHE A 128 1.14 4.94 3.49
CA PHE A 128 0.00 4.16 3.03
C PHE A 128 -1.32 4.92 3.05
N GLY A 129 -1.47 5.94 3.88
CA GLY A 129 -2.58 6.89 3.79
C GLY A 129 -2.59 7.61 2.44
N ILE A 130 -1.43 8.13 2.02
CA ILE A 130 -1.25 8.78 0.71
C ILE A 130 -1.56 7.80 -0.42
N GLN A 131 -1.07 6.55 -0.33
CA GLN A 131 -1.38 5.50 -1.30
C GLN A 131 -2.89 5.25 -1.40
N ASN A 132 -3.57 5.11 -0.27
CA ASN A 132 -5.00 4.81 -0.21
C ASN A 132 -5.85 5.90 -0.85
N ALA A 133 -5.51 7.17 -0.63
CA ALA A 133 -6.17 8.28 -1.31
C ALA A 133 -6.02 8.18 -2.83
N ALA A 134 -4.80 7.91 -3.33
CA ALA A 134 -4.57 7.76 -4.77
C ALA A 134 -5.34 6.58 -5.35
N VAL A 135 -5.32 5.42 -4.70
CA VAL A 135 -6.05 4.23 -5.13
C VAL A 135 -7.56 4.48 -5.17
N ASN A 136 -8.10 5.19 -4.17
CA ASN A 136 -9.51 5.56 -4.14
C ASN A 136 -9.91 6.44 -5.35
N VAL A 137 -9.07 7.40 -5.74
CA VAL A 137 -9.32 8.26 -6.92
C VAL A 137 -9.11 7.52 -8.24
N LEU A 138 -8.24 6.51 -8.25
CA LEU A 138 -8.05 5.69 -9.45
C LEU A 138 -9.25 4.79 -9.72
N GLU A 139 -10.11 4.46 -8.75
CA GLU A 139 -11.33 3.66 -8.96
C GLU A 139 -11.10 2.39 -9.81
N VAL A 140 -9.89 1.80 -9.76
CA VAL A 140 -9.63 0.57 -10.51
C VAL A 140 -10.37 -0.55 -9.78
N PRO A 141 -11.29 -1.27 -10.45
CA PRO A 141 -12.09 -2.30 -9.82
C PRO A 141 -11.20 -3.30 -9.07
N ASP A 142 -11.67 -3.72 -7.89
CA ASP A 142 -11.08 -4.78 -7.08
C ASP A 142 -9.69 -4.50 -6.45
N LEU A 143 -9.26 -3.22 -6.27
CA LEU A 143 -7.90 -2.88 -5.80
C LEU A 143 -7.75 -1.82 -4.67
N THR A 144 -8.77 -1.51 -3.84
CA THR A 144 -8.67 -0.70 -2.59
C THR A 144 -8.59 -1.51 -1.27
N THR A 145 -7.74 -1.20 -0.28
CA THR A 145 -7.52 -1.84 1.06
C THR A 145 -8.65 -2.58 1.81
N SER A 146 -9.93 -2.33 1.53
CA SER A 146 -11.02 -3.31 1.75
C SER A 146 -10.95 -4.57 0.85
N VAL A 147 -9.86 -4.65 0.09
CA VAL A 147 -9.58 -5.55 -1.02
C VAL A 147 -9.48 -6.95 -0.55
N LEU A 148 -8.77 -7.30 0.51
CA LEU A 148 -8.61 -8.73 0.76
C LEU A 148 -9.98 -9.40 0.99
N THR A 149 -10.82 -8.80 1.84
CA THR A 149 -12.17 -9.31 2.08
C THR A 149 -13.04 -9.20 0.82
N ARG A 150 -13.14 -8.02 0.18
CA ARG A 150 -13.99 -7.84 -1.01
C ARG A 150 -13.53 -8.68 -2.19
N THR A 151 -12.23 -8.80 -2.40
CA THR A 151 -11.59 -9.60 -3.45
C THR A 151 -11.79 -11.08 -3.18
N LEU A 152 -11.62 -11.56 -1.96
CA LEU A 152 -11.94 -12.96 -1.61
C LEU A 152 -13.44 -13.24 -1.81
N THR A 153 -14.33 -12.38 -1.31
CA THR A 153 -15.77 -12.51 -1.53
C THR A 153 -16.10 -12.50 -3.02
N ALA A 154 -15.53 -11.56 -3.79
CA ALA A 154 -15.80 -11.44 -5.21
C ALA A 154 -15.17 -12.59 -6.02
N LEU A 155 -14.05 -13.16 -5.58
CA LEU A 155 -13.46 -14.38 -6.14
C LEU A 155 -14.38 -15.58 -5.96
N ILE A 156 -14.95 -15.74 -4.76
CA ILE A 156 -15.79 -16.88 -4.42
C ILE A 156 -17.17 -16.73 -5.08
N VAL A 157 -17.84 -15.60 -4.88
CA VAL A 157 -19.21 -15.37 -5.35
C VAL A 157 -19.28 -15.26 -6.87
N ASN A 158 -18.30 -14.62 -7.51
CA ASN A 158 -18.29 -14.43 -8.96
C ASN A 158 -17.36 -15.40 -9.69
N ALA A 159 -16.89 -16.48 -9.05
CA ALA A 159 -15.90 -17.41 -9.63
C ALA A 159 -16.29 -17.90 -11.03
N HIS A 160 -17.58 -18.17 -11.23
CA HIS A 160 -18.13 -18.72 -12.47
C HIS A 160 -18.63 -17.66 -13.46
N HIS A 161 -18.81 -16.41 -13.02
CA HIS A 161 -19.43 -15.34 -13.81
C HIS A 161 -18.44 -14.25 -14.23
N ALA A 162 -17.31 -14.12 -13.54
CA ALA A 162 -16.31 -13.11 -13.84
C ALA A 162 -15.40 -13.55 -15.01
N PRO A 163 -15.05 -12.64 -15.94
CA PRO A 163 -14.06 -12.92 -16.97
C PRO A 163 -12.72 -13.35 -16.37
N ALA A 164 -12.04 -14.33 -16.98
CA ALA A 164 -10.77 -14.88 -16.48
C ALA A 164 -9.70 -13.84 -16.09
N PRO A 165 -9.51 -12.72 -16.84
CA PRO A 165 -8.55 -11.68 -16.45
C PRO A 165 -8.90 -10.99 -15.12
N VAL A 166 -10.19 -10.81 -14.81
CA VAL A 166 -10.66 -10.20 -13.56
C VAL A 166 -10.35 -11.12 -12.39
N THR A 167 -10.74 -12.40 -12.51
CA THR A 167 -10.45 -13.44 -11.51
C THR A 167 -8.96 -13.58 -11.25
N LEU A 168 -8.13 -13.57 -12.31
CA LEU A 168 -6.68 -13.63 -12.16
C LEU A 168 -6.11 -12.42 -11.42
N ARG A 169 -6.54 -11.19 -11.73
CA ARG A 169 -6.09 -9.98 -11.01
C ARG A 169 -6.41 -10.04 -9.53
N ARG A 170 -7.61 -10.51 -9.19
CA ARG A 170 -8.06 -10.71 -7.82
C ARG A 170 -7.19 -11.73 -7.08
N LEU A 171 -6.93 -12.90 -7.69
CA LEU A 171 -6.01 -13.89 -7.13
C LEU A 171 -4.59 -13.33 -6.96
N LEU A 172 -4.08 -12.62 -7.96
CA LEU A 172 -2.75 -12.00 -7.89
C LEU A 172 -2.66 -10.96 -6.79
N SER A 173 -3.72 -10.19 -6.51
CA SER A 173 -3.71 -9.22 -5.41
C SER A 173 -3.57 -9.91 -4.05
N VAL A 174 -4.31 -11.01 -3.83
CA VAL A 174 -4.19 -11.85 -2.62
C VAL A 174 -2.78 -12.43 -2.49
N LEU A 175 -2.23 -12.96 -3.59
CA LEU A 175 -0.88 -13.51 -3.61
C LEU A 175 0.17 -12.42 -3.38
N CYS A 176 0.01 -11.21 -3.92
CA CYS A 176 0.93 -10.09 -3.73
C CYS A 176 0.99 -9.65 -2.26
N ILE A 177 -0.14 -9.48 -1.57
CA ILE A 177 -0.07 -9.11 -0.15
C ILE A 177 0.53 -10.23 0.71
N PHE A 178 0.20 -11.50 0.41
CA PHE A 178 0.77 -12.66 1.10
C PHE A 178 2.29 -12.76 0.89
N THR A 179 2.73 -12.77 -0.37
CA THR A 179 4.15 -12.85 -0.74
C THR A 179 4.94 -11.65 -0.24
N GLY A 180 4.36 -10.45 -0.32
CA GLY A 180 4.98 -9.23 0.23
C GLY A 180 5.17 -9.35 1.73
N THR A 181 4.15 -9.81 2.46
CA THR A 181 4.25 -10.06 3.90
C THR A 181 5.29 -11.12 4.23
N LEU A 182 5.35 -12.22 3.45
CA LEU A 182 6.34 -13.28 3.63
C LEU A 182 7.77 -12.78 3.40
N ILE A 183 8.01 -12.04 2.30
CA ILE A 183 9.31 -11.43 1.99
C ILE A 183 9.71 -10.46 3.11
N GLY A 184 8.78 -9.58 3.52
CA GLY A 184 9.03 -8.64 4.59
C GLY A 184 9.36 -9.32 5.92
N ALA A 185 8.62 -10.36 6.29
CA ALA A 185 8.88 -11.14 7.50
C ALA A 185 10.25 -11.81 7.44
N LEU A 186 10.60 -12.47 6.33
CA LEU A 186 11.90 -13.12 6.16
C LEU A 186 13.06 -12.11 6.25
N LEU A 187 12.94 -10.94 5.60
CA LEU A 187 13.98 -9.90 5.66
C LEU A 187 14.12 -9.29 7.05
N VAL A 188 13.02 -9.07 7.77
CA VAL A 188 13.06 -8.55 9.15
C VAL A 188 13.67 -9.55 10.12
N LEU A 189 13.36 -10.84 9.95
CA LEU A 189 13.82 -11.90 10.84
C LEU A 189 15.28 -12.29 10.59
N HIS A 190 15.72 -12.33 9.33
CA HIS A 190 17.05 -12.82 8.94
C HIS A 190 18.02 -11.72 8.54
N THR A 191 17.60 -10.46 8.41
CA THR A 191 18.48 -9.36 8.00
C THR A 191 18.28 -8.13 8.89
N SER A 192 17.29 -7.28 8.60
CA SER A 192 17.00 -6.09 9.41
C SER A 192 15.71 -5.37 8.97
N VAL A 193 15.24 -4.45 9.81
CA VAL A 193 14.19 -3.49 9.44
C VAL A 193 14.63 -2.63 8.25
N ALA A 194 15.86 -2.12 8.28
CA ALA A 194 16.41 -1.28 7.23
C ALA A 194 16.48 -1.99 5.88
N ALA A 195 16.89 -3.27 5.84
CA ALA A 195 16.90 -4.06 4.61
C ALA A 195 15.49 -4.18 4.02
N THR A 196 14.49 -4.45 4.87
CA THR A 196 13.09 -4.59 4.44
C THR A 196 12.52 -3.28 3.90
N LEU A 197 12.74 -2.17 4.60
CA LEU A 197 12.30 -0.84 4.14
C LEU A 197 13.05 -0.39 2.88
N THR A 198 14.32 -0.79 2.72
CA THR A 198 15.09 -0.55 1.50
C THR A 198 14.48 -1.31 0.32
N THR A 199 14.16 -2.60 0.49
CA THR A 199 13.50 -3.41 -0.55
C THR A 199 12.14 -2.80 -0.93
N ALA A 200 11.35 -2.39 0.05
CA ALA A 200 10.10 -1.67 -0.17
C ALA A 200 10.30 -0.37 -0.98
N ALA A 201 11.31 0.44 -0.62
CA ALA A 201 11.64 1.67 -1.34
C ALA A 201 12.13 1.42 -2.77
N ILE A 202 12.88 0.33 -3.02
CA ILE A 202 13.31 -0.08 -4.36
C ILE A 202 12.09 -0.46 -5.22
N THR A 203 11.19 -1.30 -4.69
CA THR A 203 9.95 -1.67 -5.39
C THR A 203 9.11 -0.43 -5.70
N GLN A 204 8.99 0.49 -4.75
CA GLN A 204 8.28 1.75 -4.92
C GLN A 204 8.92 2.66 -5.98
N THR A 205 10.25 2.68 -6.04
CA THR A 205 11.01 3.42 -7.06
C THR A 205 10.76 2.84 -8.44
N ALA A 206 10.75 1.51 -8.57
CA ALA A 206 10.42 0.83 -9.82
C ALA A 206 9.00 1.19 -10.30
N VAL A 207 8.01 1.22 -9.40
CA VAL A 207 6.65 1.68 -9.73
C VAL A 207 6.67 3.13 -10.23
N THR A 208 7.37 4.03 -9.54
CA THR A 208 7.48 5.45 -9.93
C THR A 208 8.10 5.61 -11.32
N ILE A 209 9.15 4.85 -11.62
CA ILE A 209 9.79 4.83 -12.95
C ILE A 209 8.80 4.32 -14.01
N LEU A 210 8.13 3.19 -13.77
CA LEU A 210 7.18 2.60 -14.72
C LEU A 210 6.00 3.54 -15.02
N VAL A 211 5.47 4.23 -14.01
CA VAL A 211 4.44 5.26 -14.20
C VAL A 211 4.99 6.41 -15.03
N THR A 212 6.17 6.92 -14.70
CA THR A 212 6.80 8.04 -15.43
C THR A 212 7.06 7.69 -16.90
N LEU A 213 7.51 6.48 -17.18
CA LEU A 213 7.70 5.99 -18.55
C LEU A 213 6.37 5.82 -19.28
N SER A 214 5.32 5.38 -18.57
CA SER A 214 3.97 5.26 -19.12
C SER A 214 3.32 6.61 -19.42
N ASN A 215 3.72 7.69 -18.73
CA ASN A 215 3.24 9.05 -19.00
C ASN A 215 3.75 9.61 -20.33
N ARG A 216 4.86 9.09 -20.88
CA ARG A 216 5.43 9.59 -22.14
C ARG A 216 4.58 9.30 -23.37
N ARG A 217 3.57 8.42 -23.26
CA ARG A 217 2.65 8.07 -24.35
C ARG A 217 1.22 8.43 -23.93
N PRO A 218 0.61 9.49 -24.50
CA PRO A 218 -0.76 9.85 -24.16
C PRO A 218 -1.71 8.69 -24.48
N ALA A 219 -2.59 8.37 -23.52
CA ALA A 219 -3.50 7.23 -23.63
C ALA A 219 -4.80 7.50 -22.85
N ASN A 220 -5.89 6.85 -23.26
CA ASN A 220 -7.22 7.13 -22.73
C ASN A 220 -7.36 6.90 -21.21
N TRP A 221 -6.62 5.94 -20.65
CA TRP A 221 -6.60 5.64 -19.21
C TRP A 221 -6.05 6.78 -18.33
N GLN A 222 -5.41 7.79 -18.93
CA GLN A 222 -4.82 8.91 -18.18
C GLN A 222 -5.89 9.95 -17.77
N ARG A 223 -7.02 10.04 -18.48
CA ARG A 223 -8.04 11.08 -18.22
C ARG A 223 -8.74 10.84 -16.88
N VAL A 224 -9.01 11.91 -16.15
CA VAL A 224 -9.93 11.89 -15.00
C VAL A 224 -11.34 11.93 -15.61
N SER A 225 -12.16 10.93 -15.32
CA SER A 225 -13.57 10.85 -15.75
C SER A 225 -14.41 11.90 -15.05
#